data_AF-A0A7C2S4R1-F1
#
_entry.id   AF-A0A7C2S4R1-F1
#
_cell.length_a   1.000
_cell.length_b   1.000
_cell.length_c   1.000
_cell.angle_alpha   90.00
_cell.angle_beta   90.00
_cell.angle_gamma   90.00
#
_symmetry.space_group_name_H-M   'P 1'
#
loop_
_entity.id
_entity.type
_entity.pdbx_description
1 polymer ?
#
loop_
_entity_poly.entity_id
_entity_poly.type
_entity_poly.pdbx_seq_one_letter_code
_entity_poly.pdbx_strand_id
1 'polypeptide(L)'
;LEVFYSTGIRVSELCNLTLNDLDLKNGELRINQGKNKKDRIVPLGETACDFLNIYLREARPKLSSAGVSFLFVTKNGRRFNYTTLSFLMSRYGKKIGLSKTTSPHAIRHTCATHLLKGKADIRQIQEILGHASVATTQIYTRVEITDLKKVLKRCHPRERKEIETRDF
;
A
#
# COMPACT_ATOMS: atom_id res chain seq x y z
N LEU A 1 3.79 -0.30 7.28
CA LEU A 1 2.38 0.08 7.54
C LEU A 1 1.92 1.10 6.51
N GLU A 2 2.66 2.18 6.29
CA GLU A 2 2.27 3.25 5.35
C GLU A 2 1.92 2.73 3.94
N VAL A 3 2.80 1.95 3.30
CA VAL A 3 2.54 1.35 1.98
C VAL A 3 1.23 0.57 1.94
N PHE A 4 0.94 -0.19 3.00
CA PHE A 4 -0.28 -1.00 3.06
C PHE A 4 -1.54 -0.13 3.18
N TYR A 5 -1.46 0.96 3.95
CA TYR A 5 -2.56 1.91 4.10
C TYR A 5 -2.76 2.77 2.86
N SER A 6 -1.68 3.25 2.25
CA SER A 6 -1.69 4.07 1.03
C SER A 6 -2.27 3.33 -0.17
N THR A 7 -1.88 2.06 -0.36
CA THR A 7 -2.25 1.29 -1.56
C THR A 7 -3.44 0.38 -1.36
N GLY A 8 -3.74 0.01 -0.11
CA GLY A 8 -4.80 -0.92 0.23
C GLY A 8 -4.66 -2.30 -0.41
N ILE A 9 -3.48 -2.72 -0.87
CA ILE A 9 -3.22 -4.06 -1.44
C ILE A 9 -3.51 -5.18 -0.43
N ARG A 10 -3.48 -6.44 -0.86
CA ARG A 10 -3.62 -7.56 0.08
C ARG A 10 -2.33 -7.77 0.85
N VAL A 11 -2.43 -8.25 2.08
CA VAL A 11 -1.23 -8.50 2.90
C VAL A 11 -0.33 -9.60 2.30
N SER A 12 -0.92 -10.58 1.62
CA SER A 12 -0.16 -11.58 0.86
C SER A 12 0.62 -10.95 -0.31
N GLU A 13 0.02 -9.97 -0.99
CA GLU A 13 0.68 -9.19 -2.05
C GLU A 13 1.84 -8.38 -1.44
N LEU A 14 1.62 -7.68 -0.31
CA LEU A 14 2.67 -6.95 0.41
C LEU A 14 3.85 -7.85 0.82
N CYS A 15 3.57 -9.06 1.28
CA CYS A 15 4.59 -10.04 1.68
C CYS A 15 5.41 -10.59 0.49
N ASN A 16 4.90 -10.49 -0.74
CA ASN A 16 5.54 -11.03 -1.94
C ASN A 16 6.24 -9.98 -2.80
N LEU A 17 6.09 -8.69 -2.47
CA LEU A 17 6.78 -7.61 -3.18
C LEU A 17 8.29 -7.82 -3.19
N THR A 18 8.91 -7.59 -4.35
CA THR A 18 10.36 -7.56 -4.54
C THR A 18 10.84 -6.14 -4.80
N LEU A 19 12.16 -5.92 -4.76
CA LEU A 19 12.75 -4.63 -5.12
C LEU A 19 12.44 -4.21 -6.56
N ASN A 20 12.31 -5.18 -7.49
CA ASN A 20 12.02 -4.91 -8.90
C ASN A 20 10.57 -4.48 -9.15
N ASP A 21 9.70 -4.69 -8.16
CA ASP A 21 8.29 -4.32 -8.23
C ASP A 21 8.05 -2.87 -7.84
N LEU A 22 9.09 -2.19 -7.36
CA LEU A 22 8.99 -0.84 -6.84
C LEU A 22 9.60 0.16 -7.82
N ASP A 23 8.76 1.07 -8.31
CA ASP A 23 9.20 2.25 -9.06
C ASP A 23 8.92 3.51 -8.24
N LEU A 24 9.89 3.90 -7.42
CA LEU A 24 9.80 5.11 -6.61
C LEU A 24 9.86 6.40 -7.44
N LYS A 25 10.46 6.37 -8.63
CA LYS A 25 10.53 7.56 -9.50
C LYS A 25 9.16 7.93 -10.02
N ASN A 26 8.37 6.91 -10.39
CA ASN A 26 7.00 7.10 -10.83
C ASN A 26 5.99 7.02 -9.67
N GLY A 27 6.36 6.54 -8.49
CA GLY A 27 5.43 6.35 -7.37
C GLY A 27 4.44 5.22 -7.67
N GLU A 28 4.96 4.06 -8.06
CA GLU A 28 4.18 2.92 -8.52
C GLU A 28 4.68 1.62 -7.89
N LEU A 29 3.74 0.70 -7.62
CA LEU A 29 4.02 -0.68 -7.25
C LEU A 29 3.42 -1.63 -8.26
N ARG A 30 4.24 -2.55 -8.76
CA ARG A 30 3.79 -3.68 -9.56
C ARG A 30 3.41 -4.82 -8.64
N ILE A 31 2.15 -5.24 -8.67
CA ILE A 31 1.68 -6.40 -7.94
C ILE A 31 1.69 -7.59 -8.88
N ASN A 32 2.69 -8.47 -8.74
CA ASN A 32 2.76 -9.71 -9.50
C ASN A 32 1.90 -10.80 -8.88
N GLN A 33 1.23 -11.59 -9.72
CA GLN A 33 0.44 -12.75 -9.29
C GLN A 33 -0.53 -12.42 -8.14
N GLY A 34 -1.29 -11.33 -8.26
CA GLY A 34 -2.36 -11.01 -7.32
C GLY A 34 -3.47 -12.08 -7.27
N LYS A 35 -4.63 -11.76 -6.70
CA LYS A 35 -5.79 -12.68 -6.75
C LYS A 35 -6.05 -13.11 -8.20
N ASN A 36 -6.09 -14.42 -8.45
CA ASN A 36 -6.20 -15.06 -9.78
C ASN A 36 -4.94 -15.02 -10.67
N LYS A 37 -3.73 -14.86 -10.09
CA LYS A 37 -2.44 -14.81 -10.83
C LYS A 37 -2.33 -13.66 -11.84
N LYS A 38 -2.92 -12.49 -11.52
CA LYS A 38 -2.95 -11.34 -12.42
C LYS A 38 -2.07 -10.20 -11.92
N ASP A 39 -1.33 -9.62 -12.85
CA ASP A 39 -0.47 -8.47 -12.60
C ASP A 39 -1.27 -7.17 -12.69
N ARG A 40 -0.93 -6.19 -11.86
CA ARG A 40 -1.44 -4.82 -11.95
C ARG A 40 -0.43 -3.81 -11.41
N ILE A 41 -0.59 -2.55 -11.80
CA ILE A 41 0.14 -1.43 -11.21
C ILE A 41 -0.77 -0.72 -10.23
N VAL A 42 -0.25 -0.37 -9.07
CA VAL A 42 -0.96 0.37 -8.02
C VAL A 42 -0.17 1.63 -7.72
N PRO A 43 -0.81 2.82 -7.72
CA PRO A 43 -0.12 4.04 -7.34
C PRO A 43 0.28 4.03 -5.87
N LEU A 44 1.46 4.56 -5.57
CA LEU A 44 1.93 4.89 -4.23
C LEU A 44 1.68 6.35 -3.92
N GLY A 45 1.28 6.64 -2.68
CA GLY A 45 1.26 8.01 -2.17
C GLY A 45 2.67 8.58 -1.99
N GLU A 46 2.80 9.90 -2.05
CA GLU A 46 4.05 10.64 -1.79
C GLU A 46 4.58 10.28 -0.39
N THR A 47 3.71 10.31 0.62
CA THR A 47 4.08 9.94 1.99
C THR A 47 4.60 8.50 2.08
N ALA A 48 3.98 7.56 1.36
CA ALA A 48 4.44 6.18 1.32
C ALA A 48 5.81 6.04 0.62
N CYS A 49 6.06 6.83 -0.42
CA CYS A 49 7.35 6.88 -1.11
C CYS A 49 8.46 7.41 -0.19
N ASP A 50 8.18 8.45 0.60
CA ASP A 50 9.14 9.03 1.54
C ASP A 50 9.57 8.01 2.61
N PHE A 51 8.59 7.34 3.24
CA PHE A 51 8.88 6.28 4.21
C PHE A 51 9.58 5.06 3.57
N LEU A 52 9.27 4.73 2.32
CA LEU A 52 9.98 3.69 1.58
C LEU A 52 11.45 4.07 1.32
N ASN A 53 11.72 5.32 0.94
CA ASN A 53 13.08 5.82 0.73
C ASN A 53 13.91 5.70 2.03
N ILE A 54 13.36 6.15 3.16
CA ILE A 54 14.01 6.02 4.47
C ILE A 54 14.28 4.54 4.78
N TYR A 55 13.28 3.68 4.60
CA TYR A 55 13.42 2.25 4.85
C TYR A 55 14.53 1.61 4.00
N LEU A 56 14.57 1.89 2.69
CA LEU A 56 15.55 1.33 1.76
C LEU A 56 16.97 1.81 2.03
N ARG A 57 17.14 3.05 2.49
CA ARG A 57 18.46 3.63 2.78
C ARG A 57 19.00 3.23 4.15
N GLU A 58 18.15 3.23 5.18
CA GLU A 58 18.62 3.21 6.56
C GLU A 58 18.37 1.88 7.29
N ALA A 59 17.28 1.19 6.96
CA ALA A 59 16.83 0.02 7.70
C ALA A 59 17.08 -1.28 6.94
N ARG A 60 16.61 -1.38 5.68
CA ARG A 60 16.71 -2.62 4.88
C ARG A 60 18.14 -3.14 4.73
N PRO A 61 19.17 -2.31 4.46
CA PRO A 61 20.56 -2.80 4.33
C PRO A 61 21.08 -3.46 5.61
N LYS A 62 20.59 -3.05 6.79
CA LYS A 62 20.97 -3.63 8.10
C LYS A 62 20.22 -4.94 8.41
N LEU A 63 19.13 -5.20 7.70
CA LEU A 63 18.24 -6.34 7.96
C LEU A 63 18.38 -7.45 6.92
N SER A 64 18.71 -7.11 5.67
CA SER A 64 18.73 -8.04 4.53
C SER A 64 20.07 -8.76 4.43
N SER A 65 20.04 -10.10 4.32
CA SER A 65 21.19 -10.88 3.86
C SER A 65 21.39 -10.74 2.35
N ALA A 66 22.60 -11.05 1.85
CA ALA A 66 22.88 -11.12 0.42
C ALA A 66 21.92 -12.08 -0.30
N GLY A 67 21.45 -11.71 -1.50
CA GLY A 67 20.56 -12.52 -2.33
C GLY A 67 19.05 -12.42 -2.02
N VAL A 68 18.65 -11.67 -0.98
CA VAL A 68 17.22 -11.48 -0.67
C VAL A 68 16.62 -10.35 -1.50
N SER A 69 15.73 -10.71 -2.44
CA SER A 69 15.07 -9.77 -3.36
C SER A 69 13.78 -9.14 -2.80
N PHE A 70 13.23 -9.66 -1.70
CA PHE A 70 11.97 -9.17 -1.13
C PHE A 70 12.09 -7.73 -0.64
N LEU A 71 11.10 -6.90 -0.94
CA LEU A 71 11.06 -5.50 -0.54
C LEU A 71 11.07 -5.40 0.99
N PHE A 72 10.11 -6.05 1.65
CA PHE A 72 10.01 -6.07 3.11
C PHE A 72 10.58 -7.36 3.70
N VAL A 73 11.53 -7.19 4.62
CA VAL A 73 12.19 -8.31 5.32
C VAL A 73 12.00 -8.23 6.83
N THR A 74 11.93 -9.40 7.45
CA THR A 74 11.95 -9.59 8.90
C THR A 74 13.29 -9.18 9.50
N LYS A 75 13.37 -9.16 10.84
CA LYS A 75 14.63 -8.89 11.56
C LYS A 75 15.78 -9.84 11.20
N ASN A 76 15.45 -11.04 10.71
CA ASN A 76 16.42 -12.07 10.33
C ASN A 76 16.66 -12.09 8.81
N GLY A 77 16.29 -11.04 8.08
CA GLY A 77 16.50 -10.94 6.64
C GLY A 77 15.59 -11.82 5.78
N ARG A 78 14.62 -12.51 6.36
CA ARG A 78 13.68 -13.38 5.62
C ARG A 78 12.43 -12.63 5.19
N ARG A 79 11.74 -13.14 4.18
CA ARG A 79 10.40 -12.68 3.76
C ARG A 79 9.40 -12.70 4.93
N PHE A 80 8.54 -11.69 5.01
CA PHE A 80 7.38 -11.77 5.90
C PHE A 80 6.40 -12.85 5.41
N ASN A 81 5.83 -13.61 6.35
CA ASN A 81 4.63 -14.37 6.08
C ASN A 81 3.38 -13.60 6.57
N TYR A 82 2.20 -14.05 6.11
CA TYR A 82 0.92 -13.46 6.48
C TYR A 82 0.76 -13.32 7.99
N THR A 83 1.05 -14.39 8.74
CA THR A 83 0.81 -14.49 10.18
C THR A 83 1.66 -13.49 10.95
N THR A 84 2.96 -13.43 10.66
CA THR A 84 3.91 -12.51 11.29
C THR A 84 3.53 -11.06 11.03
N LEU A 85 3.20 -10.73 9.78
CA LEU A 85 2.86 -9.35 9.43
C LEU A 85 1.52 -8.93 10.05
N SER A 86 0.52 -9.81 10.03
CA SER A 86 -0.78 -9.58 10.68
C SER A 86 -0.64 -9.41 12.19
N PHE A 87 0.20 -10.23 12.82
CA PHE A 87 0.53 -10.09 14.25
C PHE A 87 1.20 -8.76 14.55
N LEU A 88 2.18 -8.33 13.74
CA LEU A 88 2.85 -7.04 13.92
C LEU A 88 1.87 -5.87 13.79
N MET A 89 0.97 -5.90 12.79
CA MET A 89 -0.08 -4.88 12.63
C MET A 89 -0.97 -4.80 13.88
N SER A 90 -1.44 -5.94 14.38
CA SER A 90 -2.27 -6.02 15.58
C SER A 90 -1.52 -5.52 16.83
N ARG A 91 -0.25 -5.92 16.99
CA ARG A 91 0.60 -5.48 18.10
C ARG A 91 0.80 -3.96 18.10
N TYR A 92 1.09 -3.36 16.95
CA TYR A 92 1.24 -1.90 16.86
C TYR A 92 -0.08 -1.17 17.14
N GLY A 93 -1.21 -1.68 16.64
CA GLY A 93 -2.53 -1.12 16.95
C GLY A 93 -2.84 -1.14 18.45
N LYS A 94 -2.56 -2.26 19.13
CA LYS A 94 -2.71 -2.35 20.60
C LYS A 94 -1.79 -1.39 21.34
N LYS A 95 -0.55 -1.22 20.88
CA LYS A 95 0.43 -0.33 21.52
C LYS A 95 -0.02 1.13 21.56
N ILE A 96 -0.81 1.56 20.56
CA ILE A 96 -1.36 2.92 20.49
C ILE A 96 -2.80 3.03 21.04
N GLY A 97 -3.29 1.98 21.72
CA GLY A 97 -4.60 2.02 22.38
C GLY A 97 -5.80 1.86 21.46
N LEU A 98 -5.65 1.34 20.24
CA LEU A 98 -6.82 1.06 19.39
C LEU A 98 -7.68 -0.04 20.01
N SER A 99 -8.93 0.30 20.33
CA SER A 99 -9.92 -0.61 20.93
C SER A 99 -10.34 -1.75 20.01
N LYS A 100 -10.19 -1.57 18.69
CA LYS A 100 -10.48 -2.58 17.66
C LYS A 100 -9.20 -3.27 17.20
N THR A 101 -9.26 -4.59 16.99
CA THR A 101 -8.15 -5.37 16.44
C THR A 101 -7.71 -4.80 15.09
N THR A 102 -6.49 -4.26 15.05
CA THR A 102 -5.88 -3.79 13.81
C THR A 102 -5.44 -5.00 13.00
N SER A 103 -6.27 -5.41 12.06
CA SER A 103 -5.98 -6.50 11.12
C SER A 103 -5.67 -5.96 9.73
N PRO A 104 -5.06 -6.77 8.84
CA PRO A 104 -4.86 -6.35 7.46
C PRO A 104 -6.17 -6.01 6.74
N HIS A 105 -7.25 -6.75 7.03
CA HIS A 105 -8.58 -6.45 6.51
C HIS A 105 -9.11 -5.12 7.02
N ALA A 106 -8.91 -4.80 8.30
CA ALA A 106 -9.34 -3.55 8.90
C ALA A 106 -8.62 -2.35 8.24
N ILE A 107 -7.29 -2.38 8.10
CA ILE A 107 -6.54 -1.28 7.47
C ILE A 107 -6.96 -1.10 6.01
N ARG A 108 -7.16 -2.20 5.26
CA ARG A 108 -7.64 -2.13 3.88
C ARG A 108 -9.04 -1.54 3.78
N HIS A 109 -9.95 -1.91 4.69
CA HIS A 109 -11.27 -1.31 4.77
C HIS A 109 -11.18 0.18 5.10
N THR A 110 -10.33 0.58 6.05
CA THR A 110 -10.11 1.99 6.38
C THR A 110 -9.60 2.78 5.19
N CYS A 111 -8.65 2.24 4.42
CA CYS A 111 -8.20 2.84 3.15
C CYS A 111 -9.37 3.05 2.18
N ALA A 112 -10.19 2.00 1.94
CA ALA A 112 -11.36 2.06 1.07
C ALA A 112 -12.36 3.14 1.54
N THR A 113 -12.67 3.16 2.84
CA THR A 113 -13.57 4.14 3.44
C THR A 113 -13.04 5.57 3.29
N HIS A 114 -11.74 5.78 3.45
CA HIS A 114 -11.15 7.10 3.31
C HIS A 114 -11.12 7.58 1.86
N LEU A 115 -10.82 6.71 0.90
CA LEU A 115 -10.95 7.04 -0.52
C LEU A 115 -12.39 7.42 -0.88
N LEU A 116 -13.37 6.65 -0.36
CA LEU A 116 -14.79 6.93 -0.57
C LEU A 116 -15.21 8.27 0.05
N LYS A 117 -14.81 8.55 1.31
CA LYS A 117 -15.04 9.85 1.97
C LYS A 117 -14.37 11.00 1.22
N GLY A 118 -13.24 10.72 0.57
CA GLY A 118 -12.55 11.65 -0.31
C GLY A 118 -13.26 11.90 -1.65
N LYS A 119 -14.41 11.26 -1.90
CA LYS A 119 -15.18 11.30 -3.15
C LYS A 119 -14.45 10.64 -4.33
N ALA A 120 -13.68 9.57 -4.07
CA ALA A 120 -13.23 8.69 -5.14
C ALA A 120 -14.41 7.88 -5.68
N ASP A 121 -14.46 7.66 -6.99
CA ASP A 121 -15.47 6.80 -7.60
C ASP A 121 -15.28 5.34 -7.16
N ILE A 122 -16.38 4.59 -7.03
CA ILE A 122 -16.32 3.21 -6.53
C ILE A 122 -15.50 2.29 -7.45
N ARG A 123 -15.48 2.54 -8.76
CA ARG A 123 -14.64 1.78 -9.70
C ARG A 123 -13.17 2.07 -9.47
N GLN A 124 -12.81 3.34 -9.29
CA GLN A 124 -11.43 3.76 -8.97
C GLN A 124 -10.95 3.13 -7.64
N ILE A 125 -11.82 3.05 -6.63
CA ILE A 125 -11.53 2.36 -5.37
C ILE A 125 -11.32 0.86 -5.61
N GLN A 126 -12.19 0.22 -6.41
CA GLN A 126 -12.07 -1.20 -6.74
C GLN A 126 -10.77 -1.51 -7.49
N GLU A 127 -10.35 -0.63 -8.40
CA GLU A 127 -9.09 -0.71 -9.17
C GLU A 127 -7.86 -0.63 -8.25
N ILE A 128 -7.77 0.40 -7.40
CA ILE A 128 -6.68 0.59 -6.43
C ILE A 128 -6.55 -0.63 -5.51
N LEU A 129 -7.67 -1.08 -4.94
CA LEU A 129 -7.69 -2.19 -4.01
C LEU A 129 -7.53 -3.55 -4.72
N GLY A 130 -7.87 -3.65 -6.01
CA GLY A 130 -7.90 -4.91 -6.75
C GLY A 130 -9.03 -5.85 -6.32
N HIS A 131 -10.24 -5.33 -6.08
CA HIS A 131 -11.46 -6.15 -5.90
C HIS A 131 -11.98 -6.61 -7.27
N ALA A 132 -12.06 -7.92 -7.47
CA ALA A 132 -12.47 -8.54 -8.71
C ALA A 132 -14.01 -8.53 -8.86
N SER A 133 -14.52 -7.63 -9.69
CA SER A 133 -15.83 -7.64 -10.39
C SER A 133 -16.06 -6.19 -10.84
N VAL A 134 -15.85 -5.75 -12.09
CA VAL A 134 -16.07 -6.32 -13.43
C VAL A 134 -14.89 -5.87 -14.33
N ALA A 135 -14.46 -6.72 -15.28
CA ALA A 135 -13.32 -6.56 -16.22
C ALA A 135 -11.98 -7.20 -15.79
N THR A 136 -11.92 -8.49 -16.09
CA THR A 136 -10.78 -9.32 -16.47
C THR A 136 -9.62 -8.56 -17.15
N THR A 137 -8.39 -8.74 -16.64
CA THR A 137 -7.11 -8.45 -17.34
C THR A 137 -7.06 -7.08 -18.02
N GLN A 138 -6.99 -6.01 -17.23
CA GLN A 138 -6.65 -4.69 -17.77
C GLN A 138 -5.17 -4.43 -17.46
N ILE A 139 -4.37 -4.39 -18.53
CA ILE A 139 -3.11 -3.67 -18.51
C ILE A 139 -3.51 -2.21 -18.38
N TYR A 140 -3.28 -1.62 -17.20
CA TYR A 140 -3.56 -0.21 -16.99
C TYR A 140 -2.68 0.60 -17.94
N THR A 141 -3.33 1.46 -18.70
CA THR A 141 -2.67 2.47 -19.51
C THR A 141 -2.02 3.50 -18.59
N ARG A 142 -0.99 4.18 -19.11
CA ARG A 142 -0.36 5.29 -18.38
C ARG A 142 -1.36 6.38 -17.99
N VAL A 143 -2.41 6.58 -18.80
CA VAL A 143 -3.48 7.54 -18.54
C VAL A 143 -4.28 7.11 -17.31
N GLU A 144 -4.76 5.87 -17.27
CA GLU A 144 -5.51 5.35 -16.12
C GLU A 144 -4.69 5.41 -14.82
N ILE A 145 -3.41 5.05 -14.85
CA ILE A 145 -2.52 5.14 -13.68
C ILE A 145 -2.41 6.60 -13.21
N THR A 146 -2.29 7.54 -14.15
CA THR A 146 -2.20 8.97 -13.82
C THR A 146 -3.48 9.47 -13.14
N ASP A 147 -4.65 9.00 -13.58
CA ASP A 147 -5.92 9.35 -12.95
C ASP A 147 -6.07 8.72 -11.57
N LEU A 148 -5.65 7.46 -11.38
CA LEU A 148 -5.61 6.83 -10.06
C LEU A 148 -4.67 7.56 -9.10
N LYS A 149 -3.52 8.07 -9.58
CA LYS A 149 -2.63 8.92 -8.76
C LYS A 149 -3.30 10.22 -8.33
N LYS A 150 -4.02 10.90 -9.23
CA LYS A 150 -4.78 12.12 -8.89
C LYS A 150 -5.84 11.84 -7.84
N VAL A 151 -6.55 10.72 -7.97
CA VAL A 151 -7.55 10.27 -6.99
C VAL A 151 -6.89 9.99 -5.64
N LEU A 152 -5.80 9.23 -5.62
CA LEU A 152 -5.07 8.94 -4.39
C LEU A 152 -4.62 10.25 -3.71
N LYS A 153 -4.05 11.18 -4.46
CA LYS A 153 -3.60 12.48 -3.96
C LYS A 153 -4.73 13.33 -3.37
N ARG A 154 -5.89 13.35 -4.03
CA ARG A 154 -7.06 14.13 -3.61
C ARG A 154 -7.81 13.49 -2.44
N CYS A 155 -7.86 12.17 -2.39
CA CYS A 155 -8.80 11.45 -1.54
C CYS A 155 -8.15 10.79 -0.32
N HIS A 156 -6.87 10.40 -0.41
CA HIS A 156 -6.19 9.72 0.68
C HIS A 156 -5.73 10.70 1.77
N PRO A 157 -6.05 10.48 3.05
CA PRO A 157 -5.77 11.45 4.12
C PRO A 157 -4.30 11.81 4.28
N ARG A 158 -3.38 10.89 3.93
CA ARG A 158 -1.93 11.12 4.03
C ARG A 158 -1.34 11.87 2.84
N GLU A 159 -2.14 12.14 1.83
CA GLU A 159 -1.71 12.86 0.62
C GLU A 159 -2.33 14.25 0.52
N ARG A 160 -3.39 14.51 1.31
CA ARG A 160 -3.89 15.86 1.52
C ARG A 160 -2.86 16.62 2.35
N LYS A 161 -2.06 17.45 1.70
CA LYS A 161 -1.44 18.59 2.38
C LYS A 161 -2.62 19.42 2.89
N GLU A 162 -2.74 19.57 4.21
CA GLU A 162 -3.79 20.37 4.81
C GLU A 162 -3.86 21.73 4.12
N ILE A 163 -5.00 22.02 3.48
CA ILE A 163 -5.53 23.38 3.51
C ILE A 163 -6.20 23.48 4.88
N GLU A 164 -5.40 23.65 5.93
CA GLU A 164 -5.86 24.25 7.17
C GLU A 164 -5.45 25.72 7.15
N THR A 165 -6.14 26.50 6.31
CA THR A 165 -6.46 27.88 6.66
C THR A 165 -7.79 27.85 7.42
N ARG A 166 -7.67 28.00 8.74
CA ARG A 166 -8.52 28.78 9.67
C ARG A 166 -10.05 28.77 9.57
N ASP A 167 -10.63 28.77 10.78
CA ASP A 167 -11.94 29.27 11.23
C ASP A 167 -13.13 28.29 11.19
N PHE A 168 -13.49 27.73 12.35
CA PHE A 168 -14.56 28.24 13.23
C PHE A 168 -14.28 27.87 14.70
#